data_AF-A0ABD3P8U9-F1
#
_entry.id   AF-A0ABD3P8U9-F1
#
_cell.length_a   1.000
_cell.length_b   1.000
_cell.length_c   1.000
_cell.angle_alpha   90.00
_cell.angle_beta   90.00
_cell.angle_gamma   90.00
#
_symmetry.space_group_name_H-M   'P 1'
#
loop_
_entity.id
_entity.type
_entity.pdbx_description
1 polymer ?
#
loop_
_entity_poly.entity_id
_entity_poly.type
_entity_poly.pdbx_seq_one_letter_code
_entity_poly.pdbx_strand_id
1 'polypeptide(L)'
;MSNNNVNEVTMMNLLLLLSLLTLSVTCHGFQNSPQRRWPPLSSSSSSTLHSSTTTDDNITTKDVLSLSSIRSTLIRQEETIIFALIERAQFRRNEVVYQKGGVPGLGWPVGAVRSENEEEDEELSFLDFMLIGTVSYICGCCKTDSMLMIYVYINKLYFTQEVLHSAVRRYESIEEHAFFPSKLPKRTNSLSTLDYPDLLSQDADTNGLNWNPILYNKYLNLIVPAIAAKGDDEQYGSTVLADINVLQALSKRIHYGKFVAESKYRSDPDGFQKLVDAGDADGVMKLLTNEKVEEQVLTRARLKATTYGREPLLAAMPKVHSNAGDSATAIIASAAAMAVVAACEAVQNTAEETLKGKVDPGMIEAIYKQLIIPMTKDVEVAYLFMRCGREPPEEYSCDRMSLDVVELEPRKIS
;
A
#
# COMPACT_ATOMS: atom_id res chain seq x y z
N MET A 1 22.12 9.53 63.60
CA MET A 1 22.28 8.16 63.06
C MET A 1 22.01 8.17 61.55
N SER A 2 22.83 8.89 60.79
CA SER A 2 22.63 9.11 59.35
C SER A 2 23.99 9.05 58.68
N ASN A 3 24.42 7.86 58.25
CA ASN A 3 25.62 7.70 57.43
C ASN A 3 25.66 6.42 56.58
N ASN A 4 24.53 5.75 56.34
CA ASN A 4 24.51 4.52 55.52
C ASN A 4 23.95 4.68 54.09
N ASN A 5 23.30 5.81 53.72
CA ASN A 5 22.71 5.96 52.38
C ASN A 5 23.64 6.53 51.29
N VAL A 6 24.82 7.04 51.64
CA VAL A 6 25.77 7.59 50.64
C VAL A 6 26.61 6.48 50.00
N ASN A 7 26.78 5.35 50.69
CA ASN A 7 27.62 4.24 50.20
C ASN A 7 26.90 3.30 49.22
N GLU A 8 25.56 3.22 49.27
CA GLU A 8 24.79 2.35 48.38
C GLU A 8 24.62 2.97 46.98
N VAL A 9 24.37 4.27 46.91
CA VAL A 9 24.24 5.01 45.62
C VAL A 9 25.60 5.14 44.92
N THR A 10 26.70 5.29 45.69
CA THR A 10 28.05 5.30 45.13
C THR A 10 28.52 3.91 44.69
N MET A 11 28.14 2.82 45.39
CA MET A 11 28.39 1.45 44.94
C MET A 11 27.60 1.08 43.67
N MET A 12 26.33 1.49 43.56
CA MET A 12 25.53 1.24 42.35
C MET A 12 26.06 2.00 41.13
N ASN A 13 26.51 3.24 41.31
CA ASN A 13 27.16 4.01 40.24
C ASN A 13 28.54 3.45 39.87
N LEU A 14 29.30 2.92 40.83
CA LEU A 14 30.59 2.26 40.55
C LEU A 14 30.41 0.92 39.81
N LEU A 15 29.36 0.16 40.12
CA LEU A 15 28.98 -1.07 39.41
C LEU A 15 28.49 -0.79 37.98
N LEU A 16 27.71 0.28 37.77
CA LEU A 16 27.31 0.74 36.43
C LEU A 16 28.50 1.23 35.60
N LEU A 17 29.44 1.98 36.20
CA LEU A 17 30.67 2.41 35.54
C LEU A 17 31.63 1.24 35.22
N LEU A 18 31.74 0.24 36.10
CA LEU A 18 32.52 -0.98 35.84
C LEU A 18 31.87 -1.88 34.76
N SER A 19 30.54 -1.89 34.65
CA SER A 19 29.84 -2.58 33.55
C SER A 19 30.04 -1.90 32.18
N LEU A 20 30.13 -0.57 32.15
CA LEU A 20 30.43 0.20 30.94
C LEU A 20 31.90 0.09 30.53
N LEU A 21 32.83 -0.01 31.49
CA LEU A 21 34.25 -0.27 31.22
C LEU A 21 34.53 -1.70 30.73
N THR A 22 33.75 -2.70 31.15
CA THR A 22 33.88 -4.09 30.64
C THR A 22 33.30 -4.28 29.24
N LEU A 23 32.30 -3.49 28.82
CA LEU A 23 31.91 -3.37 27.41
C LEU A 23 32.95 -2.62 26.56
N SER A 24 33.76 -1.74 27.16
CA SER A 24 34.81 -1.03 26.43
C SER A 24 36.11 -1.82 26.28
N VAL A 25 36.38 -2.81 27.15
CA VAL A 25 37.55 -3.70 27.06
C VAL A 25 37.31 -4.93 26.18
N THR A 26 36.07 -5.26 25.86
CA THR A 26 35.76 -6.24 24.78
C THR A 26 35.86 -5.66 23.37
N CYS A 27 36.04 -4.34 23.23
CA CYS A 27 36.17 -3.66 21.93
C CYS A 27 37.61 -3.26 21.55
N HIS A 28 38.64 -3.58 22.35
CA HIS A 28 40.05 -3.29 22.01
C HIS A 28 40.86 -4.52 21.53
N GLY A 29 40.20 -5.64 21.23
CA GLY A 29 40.83 -6.89 20.79
C GLY A 29 40.59 -7.31 19.33
N PHE A 30 40.15 -6.43 18.44
CA PHE A 30 39.87 -6.77 17.03
C PHE A 30 40.45 -5.74 16.03
N GLN A 31 41.65 -5.23 16.30
CA GLN A 31 42.51 -4.60 15.30
C GLN A 31 43.74 -5.48 15.07
N ASN A 32 43.55 -6.55 14.31
CA ASN A 32 44.53 -7.18 13.41
C ASN A 32 44.06 -8.61 13.06
N SER A 33 43.27 -8.73 12.00
CA SER A 33 43.19 -9.98 11.24
C SER A 33 43.30 -9.65 9.74
N PRO A 34 44.10 -10.38 8.96
CA PRO A 34 44.33 -10.08 7.56
C PRO A 34 43.03 -10.30 6.78
N GLN A 35 42.69 -9.35 5.90
CA GLN A 35 41.55 -9.43 5.00
C GLN A 35 41.51 -10.79 4.29
N ARG A 36 40.54 -11.65 4.65
CA ARG A 36 40.18 -12.77 3.79
C ARG A 36 39.35 -12.22 2.63
N ARG A 37 40.07 -11.96 1.54
CA ARG A 37 39.54 -11.76 0.19
C ARG A 37 38.60 -12.93 -0.13
N TRP A 38 37.34 -12.65 -0.43
CA TRP A 38 36.45 -13.64 -1.02
C TRP A 38 37.11 -14.15 -2.32
N PRO A 39 37.22 -15.47 -2.53
CA PRO A 39 37.77 -15.99 -3.77
C PRO A 39 36.84 -15.58 -4.93
N PRO A 40 37.39 -15.24 -6.11
CA PRO A 40 36.56 -14.99 -7.27
C PRO A 40 35.80 -16.28 -7.59
N LEU A 41 34.48 -16.21 -7.74
CA LEU A 41 33.74 -17.32 -8.34
C LEU A 41 34.24 -17.48 -9.77
N SER A 42 35.05 -18.50 -9.99
CA SER A 42 35.47 -18.95 -11.31
C SER A 42 34.25 -19.46 -12.06
N SER A 43 33.98 -18.83 -13.20
CA SER A 43 33.08 -19.31 -14.24
C SER A 43 33.61 -20.62 -14.82
N SER A 44 32.98 -21.75 -14.49
CA SER A 44 33.14 -23.02 -15.23
C SER A 44 32.05 -24.00 -14.81
N SER A 45 30.92 -24.01 -15.52
CA SER A 45 30.05 -25.18 -15.66
C SER A 45 29.23 -25.00 -16.92
N SER A 46 29.77 -25.50 -18.03
CA SER A 46 29.07 -25.61 -19.30
C SER A 46 27.85 -26.50 -19.13
N SER A 47 26.66 -25.95 -19.39
CA SER A 47 25.51 -26.72 -19.83
C SER A 47 25.02 -26.11 -21.13
N THR A 48 25.09 -26.91 -22.19
CA THR A 48 24.74 -26.56 -23.56
C THR A 48 23.23 -26.34 -23.64
N LEU A 49 22.81 -25.09 -23.73
CA LEU A 49 21.44 -24.72 -24.10
C LEU A 49 21.50 -24.01 -25.45
N HIS A 50 20.70 -24.54 -26.39
CA HIS A 50 20.62 -24.11 -27.76
C HIS A 50 20.45 -22.60 -27.88
N SER A 51 21.33 -21.99 -28.68
CA SER A 51 21.18 -20.65 -29.23
C SER A 51 19.88 -20.57 -30.03
N SER A 52 18.86 -19.98 -29.44
CA SER A 52 17.85 -19.23 -30.18
C SER A 52 18.15 -17.76 -29.99
N THR A 53 18.60 -17.13 -31.07
CA THR A 53 18.69 -15.68 -31.21
C THR A 53 17.38 -15.02 -30.78
N THR A 54 17.40 -14.26 -29.68
CA THR A 54 16.39 -13.23 -29.40
C THR A 54 17.13 -11.96 -29.02
N THR A 55 16.87 -10.92 -29.78
CA THR A 55 17.24 -9.53 -29.55
C THR A 55 16.94 -9.12 -28.10
N ASP A 56 17.80 -8.27 -27.53
CA ASP A 56 17.50 -7.54 -26.29
C ASP A 56 16.28 -6.63 -26.56
N ASP A 57 15.08 -7.16 -26.32
CA ASP A 57 13.82 -6.44 -26.51
C ASP A 57 13.65 -5.44 -25.36
N ASN A 58 14.25 -4.26 -25.49
CA ASN A 58 13.99 -3.13 -24.60
C ASN A 58 12.50 -2.76 -24.69
N ILE A 59 11.78 -2.87 -23.57
CA ILE A 59 10.36 -2.47 -23.47
C ILE A 59 10.23 -1.00 -23.88
N THR A 60 9.46 -0.71 -24.93
CA THR A 60 9.27 0.68 -25.39
C THR A 60 8.12 1.35 -24.63
N THR A 61 8.13 2.68 -24.56
CA THR A 61 7.02 3.49 -24.00
C THR A 61 5.66 3.13 -24.61
N LYS A 62 5.64 2.82 -25.92
CA LYS A 62 4.43 2.41 -26.63
C LYS A 62 3.90 1.06 -26.12
N ASP A 63 4.79 0.15 -25.74
CA ASP A 63 4.40 -1.16 -25.20
C ASP A 63 3.77 -0.99 -23.82
N VAL A 64 4.32 -0.12 -22.96
CA VAL A 64 3.78 0.14 -21.61
C VAL A 64 2.40 0.79 -21.69
N LEU A 65 2.23 1.81 -22.54
CA LEU A 65 0.97 2.55 -22.70
C LEU A 65 -0.03 1.89 -23.65
N SER A 66 0.33 0.73 -24.22
CA SER A 66 -0.59 -0.04 -25.04
C SER A 66 -1.80 -0.47 -24.21
N LEU A 67 -2.99 -0.47 -24.83
CA LEU A 67 -4.22 -0.88 -24.15
C LEU A 67 -4.13 -2.31 -23.60
N SER A 68 -3.39 -3.20 -24.26
CA SER A 68 -3.16 -4.58 -23.81
C SER A 68 -2.30 -4.65 -22.55
N SER A 69 -1.22 -3.86 -22.47
CA SER A 69 -0.36 -3.76 -21.29
C SER A 69 -1.12 -3.15 -20.10
N ILE A 70 -1.77 -2.00 -20.31
CA ILE A 70 -2.58 -1.32 -19.29
C ILE A 70 -3.66 -2.28 -18.78
N ARG A 71 -4.43 -2.92 -19.67
CA ARG A 71 -5.47 -3.88 -19.28
C ARG A 71 -4.90 -5.02 -18.43
N SER A 72 -3.76 -5.59 -18.82
CA SER A 72 -3.14 -6.69 -18.09
C SER A 72 -2.68 -6.26 -16.70
N THR A 73 -2.09 -5.06 -16.56
CA THR A 73 -1.70 -4.50 -15.27
C THR A 73 -2.90 -4.20 -14.39
N LEU A 74 -3.99 -3.63 -14.94
CA LEU A 74 -5.22 -3.37 -14.20
C LEU A 74 -5.89 -4.65 -13.70
N ILE A 75 -5.88 -5.74 -14.48
CA ILE A 75 -6.40 -7.05 -14.07
C ILE A 75 -5.57 -7.63 -12.92
N ARG A 76 -4.23 -7.49 -12.96
CA ARG A 76 -3.35 -7.95 -11.88
C ARG A 76 -3.55 -7.14 -10.60
N GLN A 77 -3.64 -5.81 -10.70
CA GLN A 77 -3.93 -4.95 -9.55
C GLN A 77 -5.30 -5.26 -8.93
N GLU A 78 -6.29 -5.60 -9.77
CA GLU A 78 -7.60 -6.03 -9.30
C GLU A 78 -7.51 -7.30 -8.44
N GLU A 79 -6.71 -8.29 -8.84
CA GLU A 79 -6.49 -9.50 -8.03
C GLU A 79 -5.83 -9.15 -6.70
N THR A 80 -4.79 -8.31 -6.72
CA THR A 80 -4.10 -7.88 -5.50
C THR A 80 -5.05 -7.20 -4.52
N ILE A 81 -5.93 -6.31 -4.98
CA ILE A 81 -6.90 -5.61 -4.13
C ILE A 81 -7.89 -6.60 -3.52
N ILE A 82 -8.46 -7.50 -4.33
CA ILE A 82 -9.45 -8.46 -3.86
C ILE A 82 -8.85 -9.37 -2.78
N PHE A 83 -7.63 -9.89 -3.00
CA PHE A 83 -6.94 -10.67 -1.98
C PHE A 83 -6.64 -9.86 -0.73
N ALA A 84 -6.14 -8.63 -0.86
CA ALA A 84 -5.85 -7.79 0.30
C ALA A 84 -7.11 -7.50 1.14
N LEU A 85 -8.26 -7.25 0.50
CA LEU A 85 -9.53 -7.05 1.19
C LEU A 85 -10.00 -8.32 1.92
N ILE A 86 -9.86 -9.50 1.30
CA ILE A 86 -10.20 -10.79 1.91
C ILE A 86 -9.30 -11.08 3.13
N GLU A 87 -8.01 -10.79 3.03
CA GLU A 87 -7.05 -10.94 4.12
C GLU A 87 -7.35 -9.96 5.27
N ARG A 88 -7.67 -8.69 4.96
CA ARG A 88 -8.06 -7.72 5.99
C ARG A 88 -9.32 -8.16 6.74
N ALA A 89 -10.30 -8.73 6.04
CA ALA A 89 -11.54 -9.18 6.65
C ALA A 89 -11.40 -10.41 7.58
N GLN A 90 -10.22 -11.06 7.63
CA GLN A 90 -9.96 -12.11 8.62
C GLN A 90 -9.97 -11.58 10.05
N PHE A 91 -9.64 -10.30 10.23
CA PHE A 91 -9.55 -9.65 11.53
C PHE A 91 -10.81 -8.86 11.84
N ARG A 92 -11.09 -8.71 13.13
CA ARG A 92 -12.11 -7.78 13.62
C ARG A 92 -11.77 -6.34 13.24
N ARG A 93 -12.73 -5.46 13.48
CA ARG A 93 -12.53 -4.02 13.22
C ARG A 93 -11.37 -3.46 14.02
N ASN A 94 -11.16 -3.89 15.27
CA ASN A 94 -10.04 -3.46 16.12
C ASN A 94 -9.93 -1.93 16.20
N GLU A 95 -11.03 -1.25 16.57
CA GLU A 95 -11.17 0.22 16.47
C GLU A 95 -10.03 1.01 17.13
N VAL A 96 -9.41 0.45 18.17
CA VAL A 96 -8.27 1.03 18.88
C VAL A 96 -7.09 1.37 17.96
N VAL A 97 -6.89 0.64 16.85
CA VAL A 97 -5.75 0.88 15.94
C VAL A 97 -5.90 2.13 15.09
N TYR A 98 -7.12 2.64 14.95
CA TYR A 98 -7.45 3.83 14.17
C TYR A 98 -7.66 5.08 15.03
N GLN A 99 -7.77 4.90 16.35
CA GLN A 99 -7.94 5.99 17.29
C GLN A 99 -6.59 6.64 17.60
N LYS A 100 -6.52 7.96 17.48
CA LYS A 100 -5.37 8.75 17.96
C LYS A 100 -5.20 8.50 19.47
N GLY A 101 -3.99 8.13 19.88
CA GLY A 101 -3.72 7.77 21.28
C GLY A 101 -4.34 6.45 21.74
N GLY A 102 -5.01 5.70 20.85
CA GLY A 102 -5.66 4.43 21.20
C GLY A 102 -4.68 3.38 21.69
N VAL A 103 -3.48 3.34 21.10
CA VAL A 103 -2.37 2.49 21.53
C VAL A 103 -1.32 3.35 22.23
N PRO A 104 -1.03 3.13 23.53
CA PRO A 104 -0.09 3.95 24.26
C PRO A 104 1.37 3.67 23.85
N GLY A 105 2.23 4.68 23.99
CA GLY A 105 3.68 4.51 23.85
C GLY A 105 4.21 4.48 22.41
N LEU A 106 3.42 4.92 21.43
CA LEU A 106 3.84 4.99 20.01
C LEU A 106 4.88 6.11 19.74
N GLY A 107 5.04 7.08 20.64
CA GLY A 107 5.95 8.21 20.45
C GLY A 107 5.38 9.27 19.50
N TRP A 108 6.26 10.11 18.93
CA TRP A 108 5.86 11.30 18.16
C TRP A 108 6.25 11.19 16.69
N PRO A 109 5.43 11.70 15.75
CA PRO A 109 5.71 11.63 14.32
C PRO A 109 7.07 12.24 13.97
N VAL A 110 7.72 11.67 12.94
CA VAL A 110 8.99 12.19 12.44
C VAL A 110 8.82 13.64 11.95
N GLY A 111 9.67 14.54 12.48
CA GLY A 111 9.66 15.96 12.12
C GLY A 111 8.68 16.83 12.94
N ALA A 112 8.05 16.29 13.98
CA ALA A 112 7.29 17.10 14.93
C ALA A 112 8.22 18.14 15.62
N VAL A 113 7.89 19.43 15.48
CA VAL A 113 8.57 20.52 16.19
C VAL A 113 7.86 20.70 17.52
N ARG A 114 8.57 20.48 18.64
CA ARG A 114 8.04 20.87 19.97
C ARG A 114 7.96 22.39 20.01
N SER A 115 6.77 22.96 19.82
CA SER A 115 6.52 24.35 20.21
C SER A 115 6.37 24.38 21.73
N GLU A 116 6.88 25.41 22.40
CA GLU A 116 6.77 25.55 23.86
C GLU A 116 5.35 25.91 24.32
N ASN A 117 4.42 26.19 23.38
CA ASN A 117 3.09 26.71 23.65
C ASN A 117 2.03 26.13 22.68
N GLU A 118 1.76 24.83 22.72
CA GLU A 118 0.48 24.26 22.25
C GLU A 118 0.34 22.83 22.78
N GLU A 119 -0.68 22.61 23.61
CA GLU A 119 -1.10 21.31 24.19
C GLU A 119 -1.76 20.37 23.17
N GLU A 120 -1.41 20.46 21.89
CA GLU A 120 -1.86 19.52 20.86
C GLU A 120 -0.66 18.72 20.34
N ASP A 121 -0.04 17.93 21.23
CA ASP A 121 0.82 16.83 20.81
C ASP A 121 -0.04 15.93 19.89
N GLU A 122 0.23 15.93 18.57
CA GLU A 122 -0.51 15.10 17.60
C GLU A 122 -0.27 13.61 17.89
N GLU A 123 -1.06 13.06 18.81
CA GLU A 123 -1.08 11.62 19.05
C GLU A 123 -1.45 10.90 17.75
N LEU A 124 -0.61 9.96 17.34
CA LEU A 124 -0.85 9.14 16.16
C LEU A 124 -1.80 8.00 16.48
N SER A 125 -2.59 7.57 15.49
CA SER A 125 -3.17 6.24 15.53
C SER A 125 -2.09 5.18 15.29
N PHE A 126 -2.37 3.92 15.63
CA PHE A 126 -1.41 2.84 15.36
C PHE A 126 -1.18 2.63 13.86
N LEU A 127 -2.21 2.83 13.03
CA LEU A 127 -2.07 2.82 11.57
C LEU A 127 -1.16 3.95 11.07
N ASP A 128 -1.37 5.20 11.53
CA ASP A 128 -0.53 6.33 11.13
C ASP A 128 0.93 6.13 11.55
N PHE A 129 1.14 5.62 12.77
CA PHE A 129 2.46 5.21 13.26
C PHE A 129 3.12 4.21 12.30
N MET A 130 2.40 3.16 11.87
CA MET A 130 2.96 2.13 10.98
C MET A 130 3.18 2.60 9.54
N LEU A 131 2.56 3.71 9.11
CA LEU A 131 2.81 4.33 7.82
C LEU A 131 3.99 5.32 7.86
N ILE A 132 4.02 6.22 8.86
CA ILE A 132 4.96 7.36 8.95
C ILE A 132 6.19 7.04 9.79
N GLY A 133 5.97 6.40 10.94
CA GLY A 133 6.99 6.09 11.93
C GLY A 133 7.18 7.23 12.91
N THR A 134 7.96 6.97 13.97
CA THR A 134 8.16 7.93 15.05
C THR A 134 9.62 8.05 15.47
N VAL A 135 9.91 9.20 16.06
CA VAL A 135 11.17 9.45 16.76
C VAL A 135 10.84 9.53 18.24
N SER A 136 11.62 8.88 19.08
CA SER A 136 11.57 9.05 20.53
C SER A 136 12.78 9.84 20.99
N TYR A 137 12.53 11.00 21.60
CA TYR A 137 13.55 11.88 22.17
C TYR A 137 13.67 11.65 23.68
N ILE A 138 14.89 11.52 24.19
CA ILE A 138 15.16 11.65 25.63
C ILE A 138 15.78 13.02 25.87
N CYS A 139 15.15 13.79 26.75
CA CYS A 139 15.67 15.05 27.23
C CYS A 139 16.56 14.79 28.46
N GLY A 140 17.85 15.09 28.35
CA GLY A 140 18.79 15.11 29.47
C GLY A 140 19.09 16.55 29.87
N CYS A 141 18.98 16.88 31.16
CA CYS A 141 19.37 18.17 31.68
C CYS A 141 20.63 18.02 32.53
N CYS A 142 21.72 18.73 32.19
CA CYS A 142 22.85 18.88 33.09
C CYS A 142 22.93 20.34 33.56
N LYS A 143 22.91 20.52 34.89
CA LYS A 143 23.16 21.81 35.54
C LYS A 143 24.65 21.95 35.80
N THR A 144 25.28 22.97 35.25
CA THR A 144 26.51 23.56 35.79
C THR A 144 26.16 24.89 36.45
N ASP A 145 27.02 25.37 37.37
CA ASP A 145 26.78 26.56 38.23
C ASP A 145 26.50 27.89 37.49
N SER A 146 26.47 27.90 36.16
CA SER A 146 26.21 29.10 35.36
C SER A 146 25.26 28.91 34.17
N MET A 147 24.80 27.69 33.86
CA MET A 147 23.91 27.48 32.70
C MET A 147 23.18 26.13 32.76
N LEU A 148 21.87 26.13 32.45
CA LEU A 148 21.11 24.90 32.20
C LEU A 148 21.29 24.52 30.72
N MET A 149 22.04 23.44 30.45
CA MET A 149 22.11 22.87 29.11
C MET A 149 21.13 21.70 29.00
N ILE A 150 20.14 21.87 28.13
CA ILE A 150 19.19 20.83 27.75
C ILE A 150 19.77 20.12 26.51
N TYR A 151 20.07 18.84 26.65
CA TYR A 151 20.47 17.98 25.54
C TYR A 151 19.30 17.10 25.13
N VAL A 152 18.88 17.20 23.88
CA VAL A 152 17.88 16.32 23.28
C VAL A 152 18.61 15.24 22.48
N TYR A 153 18.59 14.00 22.99
CA TYR A 153 19.14 12.85 22.28
C TYR A 153 17.99 12.05 21.62
N ILE A 154 18.13 11.71 20.35
CA ILE A 154 17.27 10.71 19.70
C ILE A 154 17.66 9.34 20.28
N ASN A 155 16.76 8.71 21.02
CA ASN A 155 17.03 7.40 21.63
C ASN A 155 16.50 6.24 20.77
N LYS A 156 15.32 6.41 20.16
CA LYS A 156 14.73 5.41 19.25
C LYS A 156 14.19 6.10 18.01
N LEU A 157 14.48 5.54 16.84
CA LEU A 157 13.93 5.94 15.56
C LEU A 157 13.26 4.70 14.96
N TYR A 158 11.93 4.75 14.83
CA TYR A 158 11.18 3.70 14.16
C TYR A 158 10.95 4.11 12.72
N PHE A 159 11.72 3.51 11.82
CA PHE A 159 11.43 3.58 10.40
C PHE A 159 10.29 2.62 10.08
N THR A 160 9.17 3.16 9.62
CA THR A 160 8.01 2.35 9.23
C THR A 160 7.77 2.44 7.72
N GLN A 161 6.64 1.93 7.24
CA GLN A 161 6.55 1.40 5.88
C GLN A 161 6.85 2.42 4.79
N GLU A 162 6.25 3.62 4.83
CA GLU A 162 6.46 4.62 3.76
C GLU A 162 7.88 5.20 3.82
N VAL A 163 8.43 5.41 5.02
CA VAL A 163 9.81 5.91 5.15
C VAL A 163 10.82 4.90 4.62
N LEU A 164 10.63 3.61 4.95
CA LEU A 164 11.47 2.53 4.43
C LEU A 164 11.36 2.42 2.90
N HIS A 165 10.14 2.46 2.37
CA HIS A 165 9.89 2.43 0.93
C HIS A 165 10.46 3.66 0.20
N SER A 166 10.43 4.83 0.83
CA SER A 166 11.06 6.05 0.31
C SER A 166 12.58 5.91 0.22
N ALA A 167 13.22 5.26 1.20
CA ALA A 167 14.66 5.01 1.19
C ALA A 167 15.11 4.12 0.01
N VAL A 168 14.20 3.26 -0.48
CA VAL A 168 14.40 2.41 -1.68
C VAL A 168 13.68 2.94 -2.92
N ARG A 169 13.27 4.22 -2.91
CA ARG A 169 12.74 4.99 -4.07
C ARG A 169 11.41 4.56 -4.63
N ARG A 170 10.59 3.88 -3.82
CA ARG A 170 9.26 3.50 -4.26
C ARG A 170 8.48 4.70 -4.80
N TYR A 171 8.49 5.81 -4.08
CA TYR A 171 7.76 7.04 -4.44
C TYR A 171 8.51 7.96 -5.43
N GLU A 172 9.66 7.54 -5.96
CA GLU A 172 10.22 8.14 -7.19
C GLU A 172 9.53 7.55 -8.45
N SER A 173 8.82 6.42 -8.31
CA SER A 173 7.99 5.86 -9.37
C SER A 173 6.72 6.67 -9.55
N ILE A 174 6.39 7.01 -10.79
CA ILE A 174 5.15 7.69 -11.18
C ILE A 174 3.88 6.87 -10.90
N GLU A 175 4.01 5.56 -10.65
CA GLU A 175 2.90 4.66 -10.28
C GLU A 175 2.59 4.65 -8.78
N GLU A 176 3.44 5.23 -7.94
CA GLU A 176 3.38 5.06 -6.49
C GLU A 176 3.18 6.41 -5.78
N HIS A 177 2.13 6.50 -4.96
CA HIS A 177 1.74 7.72 -4.24
C HIS A 177 1.78 7.45 -2.74
N ALA A 178 2.51 8.28 -2.00
CA ALA A 178 2.58 8.19 -0.53
C ALA A 178 1.31 8.73 0.12
N PHE A 179 0.91 8.18 1.26
CA PHE A 179 -0.19 8.73 2.07
C PHE A 179 0.27 9.98 2.83
N PHE A 180 1.53 10.02 3.27
CA PHE A 180 2.10 11.13 4.02
C PHE A 180 3.37 11.70 3.37
N PRO A 181 3.26 12.27 2.14
CA PRO A 181 4.43 12.73 1.38
C PRO A 181 5.26 13.80 2.11
N SER A 182 4.62 14.66 2.90
CA SER A 182 5.29 15.71 3.69
C SER A 182 6.15 15.18 4.83
N LYS A 183 5.94 13.93 5.25
CA LYS A 183 6.65 13.27 6.35
C LYS A 183 7.77 12.35 5.85
N LEU A 184 7.94 12.19 4.54
CA LEU A 184 9.00 11.36 3.98
C LEU A 184 10.38 12.04 4.14
N PRO A 185 11.44 11.26 4.39
CA PRO A 185 12.79 11.80 4.49
C PRO A 185 13.21 12.41 3.15
N LYS A 186 13.96 13.51 3.23
CA LYS A 186 14.62 14.06 2.03
C LYS A 186 15.58 13.02 1.45
N ARG A 187 15.64 12.97 0.13
CA ARG A 187 16.44 12.00 -0.63
C ARG A 187 17.84 11.84 -0.06
N THR A 188 18.17 10.61 0.31
CA THR A 188 19.55 10.19 0.56
C THR A 188 20.14 9.61 -0.73
N ASN A 189 21.35 10.01 -1.11
CA ASN A 189 22.04 9.55 -2.34
C ASN A 189 22.47 8.07 -2.31
N SER A 190 21.76 7.21 -1.57
CA SER A 190 22.10 5.79 -1.34
C SER A 190 21.93 4.92 -2.58
N LEU A 191 21.17 5.40 -3.57
CA LEU A 191 20.91 4.72 -4.84
C LEU A 191 21.07 5.73 -5.99
N SER A 192 21.39 5.29 -7.23
CA SER A 192 21.65 6.12 -8.44
C SER A 192 20.40 6.41 -9.29
N THR A 193 20.07 7.65 -9.64
CA THR A 193 18.75 8.03 -10.25
C THR A 193 18.31 7.08 -11.38
N LEU A 194 17.04 6.67 -11.39
CA LEU A 194 16.47 5.91 -12.50
C LEU A 194 15.97 6.86 -13.57
N ASP A 195 16.28 6.55 -14.82
CA ASP A 195 15.69 7.21 -15.98
C ASP A 195 14.41 6.45 -16.35
N TYR A 196 13.25 7.05 -16.09
CA TYR A 196 11.96 6.48 -16.44
C TYR A 196 11.58 6.91 -17.86
N PRO A 197 10.99 6.01 -18.68
CA PRO A 197 10.46 6.42 -19.96
C PRO A 197 9.40 7.50 -19.80
N ASP A 198 9.27 8.37 -20.80
CA ASP A 198 8.31 9.48 -20.82
C ASP A 198 6.86 8.98 -21.02
N LEU A 199 6.30 8.42 -19.93
CA LEU A 199 5.01 7.74 -19.94
C LEU A 199 3.82 8.66 -19.70
N LEU A 200 3.97 9.69 -18.85
CA LEU A 200 2.92 10.66 -18.50
C LEU A 200 3.37 12.07 -18.90
N SER A 201 2.53 13.10 -18.71
CA SER A 201 2.97 14.48 -18.93
C SER A 201 4.20 14.81 -18.08
N GLN A 202 5.18 15.50 -18.66
CA GLN A 202 6.38 15.92 -17.94
C GLN A 202 6.13 17.03 -16.91
N ASP A 203 4.91 17.60 -16.86
CA ASP A 203 4.55 18.64 -15.91
C ASP A 203 4.56 18.11 -14.47
N ALA A 204 5.37 18.75 -13.63
CA ALA A 204 5.55 18.39 -12.23
C ALA A 204 4.23 18.45 -11.45
N ASP A 205 3.36 19.41 -11.79
CA ASP A 205 2.08 19.61 -11.14
C ASP A 205 1.15 18.40 -11.38
N THR A 206 1.11 17.86 -12.60
CA THR A 206 0.28 16.70 -12.96
C THR A 206 0.75 15.43 -12.24
N ASN A 207 2.08 15.27 -12.12
CA ASN A 207 2.69 14.14 -11.44
C ASN A 207 2.47 14.19 -9.93
N GLY A 208 2.42 15.39 -9.34
CA GLY A 208 2.20 15.62 -7.91
C GLY A 208 0.78 15.38 -7.40
N LEU A 209 -0.22 15.28 -8.28
CA LEU A 209 -1.61 15.02 -7.87
C LEU A 209 -1.76 13.69 -7.12
N ASN A 210 -2.42 13.74 -5.96
CA ASN A 210 -2.53 12.62 -5.03
C ASN A 210 -3.88 12.60 -4.27
N TRP A 211 -4.72 11.60 -4.54
CA TRP A 211 -6.04 11.37 -3.93
C TRP A 211 -5.98 10.50 -2.66
N ASN A 212 -4.79 10.16 -2.18
CA ASN A 212 -4.63 9.36 -0.97
C ASN A 212 -5.35 9.93 0.27
N PRO A 213 -5.43 11.26 0.51
CA PRO A 213 -6.18 11.79 1.65
C PRO A 213 -7.66 11.37 1.63
N ILE A 214 -8.30 11.44 0.46
CA ILE A 214 -9.70 11.01 0.29
C ILE A 214 -9.81 9.50 0.43
N LEU A 215 -8.92 8.75 -0.23
CA LEU A 215 -8.90 7.29 -0.18
C LEU A 215 -8.75 6.80 1.27
N TYR A 216 -7.84 7.41 2.03
CA TYR A 216 -7.58 7.06 3.42
C TYR A 216 -8.84 7.26 4.27
N ASN A 217 -9.51 8.40 4.12
CA ASN A 217 -10.76 8.66 4.82
C ASN A 217 -11.87 7.66 4.46
N LYS A 218 -12.11 7.42 3.16
CA LYS A 218 -13.14 6.49 2.69
C LYS A 218 -12.81 5.05 3.08
N TYR A 219 -11.52 4.68 3.12
CA TYR A 219 -11.09 3.37 3.58
C TYR A 219 -11.50 3.13 5.04
N LEU A 220 -11.16 4.05 5.95
CA LEU A 220 -11.45 3.91 7.37
C LEU A 220 -12.94 3.98 7.70
N ASN A 221 -13.67 4.87 7.01
CA ASN A 221 -15.06 5.16 7.35
C ASN A 221 -16.08 4.30 6.62
N LEU A 222 -15.73 3.75 5.44
CA LEU A 222 -16.66 2.96 4.63
C LEU A 222 -16.17 1.53 4.41
N ILE A 223 -14.93 1.35 3.92
CA ILE A 223 -14.43 0.03 3.53
C ILE A 223 -14.25 -0.87 4.76
N VAL A 224 -13.50 -0.41 5.78
CA VAL A 224 -13.24 -1.22 6.98
C VAL A 224 -14.53 -1.66 7.68
N PRO A 225 -15.52 -0.77 7.96
CA PRO A 225 -16.80 -1.17 8.55
C PRO A 225 -17.61 -2.13 7.69
N ALA A 226 -17.47 -2.06 6.37
CA ALA A 226 -18.22 -2.90 5.44
C ALA A 226 -17.66 -4.32 5.31
N ILE A 227 -16.34 -4.50 5.45
CA ILE A 227 -15.69 -5.82 5.26
C ILE A 227 -15.33 -6.53 6.57
N ALA A 228 -15.10 -5.79 7.66
CA ALA A 228 -14.62 -6.35 8.92
C ALA A 228 -15.74 -6.41 9.97
N ALA A 229 -15.88 -7.57 10.63
CA ALA A 229 -16.84 -7.72 11.71
C ALA A 229 -16.48 -6.81 12.90
N LYS A 230 -17.49 -6.17 13.50
CA LYS A 230 -17.33 -5.40 14.74
C LYS A 230 -16.73 -6.27 15.85
N GLY A 231 -15.99 -5.61 16.75
CA GLY A 231 -15.35 -6.22 17.90
C GLY A 231 -13.83 -6.01 17.91
N ASP A 232 -13.20 -6.68 18.86
CA ASP A 232 -11.76 -6.66 19.09
C ASP A 232 -11.28 -8.12 19.20
N ASP A 233 -10.31 -8.51 18.38
CA ASP A 233 -9.64 -9.82 18.46
C ASP A 233 -8.17 -9.71 18.89
N GLU A 234 -7.73 -8.52 19.33
CA GLU A 234 -6.39 -8.19 19.79
C GLU A 234 -5.28 -8.36 18.74
N GLN A 235 -5.61 -8.69 17.48
CA GLN A 235 -4.65 -8.88 16.39
C GLN A 235 -4.27 -7.54 15.72
N TYR A 236 -3.86 -6.55 16.52
CA TYR A 236 -3.63 -5.17 16.06
C TYR A 236 -2.55 -5.06 14.99
N GLY A 237 -1.42 -5.75 15.17
CA GLY A 237 -0.30 -5.71 14.22
C GLY A 237 -0.68 -6.29 12.86
N SER A 238 -1.32 -7.46 12.84
CA SER A 238 -1.77 -8.10 11.59
C SER A 238 -2.87 -7.29 10.92
N THR A 239 -3.76 -6.66 11.70
CA THR A 239 -4.78 -5.74 11.20
C THR A 239 -4.16 -4.58 10.44
N VAL A 240 -3.22 -3.88 11.06
CA VAL A 240 -2.58 -2.69 10.46
C VAL A 240 -1.72 -3.08 9.25
N LEU A 241 -1.01 -4.21 9.27
CA LEU A 241 -0.27 -4.69 8.10
C LEU A 241 -1.21 -5.04 6.93
N ALA A 242 -2.37 -5.64 7.21
CA ALA A 242 -3.38 -5.89 6.20
C ALA A 242 -3.97 -4.57 5.66
N ASP A 243 -4.23 -3.59 6.53
CA ASP A 243 -4.70 -2.25 6.14
C ASP A 243 -3.71 -1.57 5.17
N ILE A 244 -2.42 -1.59 5.49
CA ILE A 244 -1.37 -1.01 4.64
C ILE A 244 -1.33 -1.67 3.26
N ASN A 245 -1.47 -3.00 3.20
CA ASN A 245 -1.53 -3.72 1.93
C ASN A 245 -2.74 -3.30 1.08
N VAL A 246 -3.91 -3.15 1.70
CA VAL A 246 -5.12 -2.68 1.01
C VAL A 246 -4.94 -1.24 0.52
N LEU A 247 -4.51 -0.34 1.39
CA LEU A 247 -4.30 1.08 1.09
C LEU A 247 -3.31 1.27 -0.07
N GLN A 248 -2.18 0.58 -0.05
CA GLN A 248 -1.19 0.66 -1.12
C GLN A 248 -1.71 0.09 -2.45
N ALA A 249 -2.43 -1.03 -2.41
CA ALA A 249 -3.01 -1.64 -3.61
C ALA A 249 -4.11 -0.75 -4.23
N LEU A 250 -4.98 -0.17 -3.39
CA LEU A 250 -6.01 0.78 -3.80
C LEU A 250 -5.40 2.06 -4.38
N SER A 251 -4.42 2.65 -3.69
CA SER A 251 -3.73 3.87 -4.13
C SER A 251 -3.14 3.68 -5.52
N LYS A 252 -2.37 2.61 -5.72
CA LYS A 252 -1.76 2.28 -7.00
C LYS A 252 -2.80 2.12 -8.10
N ARG A 253 -3.92 1.44 -7.82
CA ARG A 253 -4.98 1.19 -8.81
C ARG A 253 -5.75 2.44 -9.20
N ILE A 254 -6.09 3.27 -8.24
CA ILE A 254 -6.85 4.51 -8.46
C ILE A 254 -5.98 5.49 -9.25
N HIS A 255 -4.73 5.70 -8.83
CA HIS A 255 -3.81 6.59 -9.53
C HIS A 255 -3.34 6.05 -10.88
N TYR A 256 -3.47 4.74 -11.14
CA TYR A 256 -3.27 4.19 -12.48
C TYR A 256 -4.22 4.78 -13.53
N GLY A 257 -5.29 5.46 -13.10
CA GLY A 257 -6.11 6.32 -13.95
C GLY A 257 -5.30 7.31 -14.79
N LYS A 258 -4.16 7.82 -14.29
CA LYS A 258 -3.27 8.71 -15.06
C LYS A 258 -2.78 8.06 -16.37
N PHE A 259 -2.38 6.79 -16.32
CA PHE A 259 -1.94 6.03 -17.51
C PHE A 259 -3.09 5.73 -18.46
N VAL A 260 -4.27 5.42 -17.91
CA VAL A 260 -5.48 5.19 -18.70
C VAL A 260 -5.87 6.47 -19.44
N ALA A 261 -5.88 7.60 -18.74
CA ALA A 261 -6.16 8.91 -19.31
C ALA A 261 -5.13 9.29 -20.39
N GLU A 262 -3.84 9.10 -20.15
CA GLU A 262 -2.80 9.37 -21.14
C GLU A 262 -2.94 8.51 -22.41
N SER A 263 -3.25 7.22 -22.25
CA SER A 263 -3.50 6.31 -23.38
C SER A 263 -4.71 6.76 -24.22
N LYS A 264 -5.80 7.19 -23.55
CA LYS A 264 -6.99 7.76 -24.20
C LYS A 264 -6.67 9.10 -24.88
N TYR A 265 -5.97 10.00 -24.19
CA TYR A 265 -5.57 11.31 -24.73
C TYR A 265 -4.77 11.16 -26.02
N ARG A 266 -3.76 10.28 -26.04
CA ARG A 266 -2.94 10.03 -27.24
C ARG A 266 -3.74 9.49 -28.43
N SER A 267 -4.90 8.90 -28.19
CA SER A 267 -5.78 8.39 -29.24
C SER A 267 -6.65 9.47 -29.88
N ASP A 268 -7.04 10.52 -29.14
CA ASP A 268 -7.80 11.67 -29.65
C ASP A 268 -7.43 12.98 -28.92
N PRO A 269 -6.24 13.55 -29.14
CA PRO A 269 -5.79 14.74 -28.43
C PRO A 269 -6.70 15.95 -28.69
N ASP A 270 -7.12 16.13 -29.95
CA ASP A 270 -7.94 17.27 -30.37
C ASP A 270 -9.35 17.22 -29.75
N GLY A 271 -9.93 16.03 -29.59
CA GLY A 271 -11.23 15.85 -28.94
C GLY A 271 -11.21 16.26 -27.48
N PHE A 272 -10.23 15.78 -26.71
CA PHE A 272 -10.08 16.17 -25.30
C PHE A 272 -9.72 17.64 -25.14
N GLN A 273 -8.85 18.18 -26.02
CA GLN A 273 -8.47 19.59 -25.98
C GLN A 273 -9.70 20.50 -26.15
N LYS A 274 -10.59 20.20 -27.12
CA LYS A 274 -11.82 20.98 -27.34
C LYS A 274 -12.76 20.99 -26.12
N LEU A 275 -12.92 19.83 -25.47
CA LEU A 275 -13.78 19.72 -24.29
C LEU A 275 -13.22 20.49 -23.10
N VAL A 276 -11.91 20.33 -22.84
CA VAL A 276 -11.24 21.07 -21.76
C VAL A 276 -11.26 22.58 -22.05
N ASP A 277 -11.08 22.99 -23.30
CA ASP A 277 -11.14 24.40 -23.67
C ASP A 277 -12.51 25.03 -23.46
N ALA A 278 -13.57 24.23 -23.59
CA ALA A 278 -14.93 24.61 -23.26
C ALA A 278 -15.26 24.51 -21.76
N GLY A 279 -14.37 23.92 -20.94
CA GLY A 279 -14.64 23.62 -19.53
C GLY A 279 -15.68 22.50 -19.33
N ASP A 280 -15.88 21.65 -20.34
CA ASP A 280 -16.93 20.61 -20.36
C ASP A 280 -16.46 19.31 -19.69
N ALA A 281 -16.46 19.29 -18.36
CA ALA A 281 -16.05 18.13 -17.58
C ALA A 281 -16.99 16.92 -17.75
N ASP A 282 -18.29 17.17 -17.91
CA ASP A 282 -19.29 16.14 -18.19
C ASP A 282 -19.03 15.46 -19.55
N GLY A 283 -18.68 16.24 -20.56
CA GLY A 283 -18.25 15.75 -21.87
C GLY A 283 -17.02 14.86 -21.77
N VAL A 284 -16.01 15.26 -20.97
CA VAL A 284 -14.83 14.44 -20.70
C VAL A 284 -15.22 13.13 -20.01
N MET A 285 -15.99 13.20 -18.93
CA MET A 285 -16.47 12.03 -18.19
C MET A 285 -17.24 11.04 -19.08
N LYS A 286 -18.06 11.56 -19.99
CA LYS A 286 -18.80 10.76 -20.97
C LYS A 286 -17.89 10.02 -21.94
N LEU A 287 -16.83 10.66 -22.44
CA LEU A 287 -15.84 10.00 -23.31
C LEU A 287 -15.01 8.94 -22.57
N LEU A 288 -14.76 9.16 -21.28
CA LEU A 288 -14.02 8.21 -20.45
C LEU A 288 -14.83 6.95 -20.12
N THR A 289 -16.16 7.06 -20.08
CA THR A 289 -17.07 6.02 -19.60
C THR A 289 -17.32 4.95 -20.66
N ASN A 290 -17.08 3.69 -20.29
CA ASN A 290 -17.45 2.53 -21.10
C ASN A 290 -18.20 1.53 -20.23
N GLU A 291 -19.52 1.63 -20.26
CA GLU A 291 -20.41 0.84 -19.40
C GLU A 291 -20.18 -0.67 -19.52
N LYS A 292 -19.93 -1.18 -20.74
CA LYS A 292 -19.66 -2.60 -20.96
C LYS A 292 -18.36 -3.05 -20.28
N VAL A 293 -17.33 -2.21 -20.31
CA VAL A 293 -16.06 -2.52 -19.65
C VAL A 293 -16.21 -2.46 -18.13
N GLU A 294 -16.95 -1.48 -17.62
CA GLU A 294 -17.22 -1.36 -16.19
C GLU A 294 -18.02 -2.56 -15.67
N GLU A 295 -19.06 -2.99 -16.37
CA GLU A 295 -19.82 -4.19 -16.04
C GLU A 295 -18.94 -5.46 -16.04
N GLN A 296 -18.01 -5.58 -17.00
CA GLN A 296 -17.05 -6.68 -17.04
C GLN A 296 -16.10 -6.67 -15.83
N VAL A 297 -15.64 -5.49 -15.40
CA VAL A 297 -14.80 -5.32 -14.21
C VAL A 297 -15.57 -5.77 -12.97
N LEU A 298 -16.80 -5.33 -12.79
CA LEU A 298 -17.65 -5.69 -11.65
C LEU A 298 -17.94 -7.20 -11.60
N THR A 299 -18.32 -7.78 -12.75
CA THR A 299 -18.58 -9.22 -12.87
C THR A 299 -17.34 -10.04 -12.52
N ARG A 300 -16.16 -9.62 -13.03
CA ARG A 300 -14.90 -10.29 -12.74
C ARG A 300 -14.49 -10.15 -11.27
N ALA A 301 -14.65 -8.97 -10.68
CA ALA A 301 -14.34 -8.73 -9.28
C ALA A 301 -15.19 -9.61 -8.36
N ARG A 302 -16.51 -9.70 -8.63
CA ARG A 302 -17.42 -10.60 -7.89
C ARG A 302 -17.03 -12.07 -8.05
N LEU A 303 -16.74 -12.52 -9.26
CA LEU A 303 -16.35 -13.92 -9.52
C LEU A 303 -15.05 -14.29 -8.80
N LYS A 304 -14.05 -13.40 -8.85
CA LYS A 304 -12.78 -13.55 -8.13
C LYS A 304 -12.99 -13.59 -6.63
N ALA A 305 -13.77 -12.67 -6.07
CA ALA A 305 -14.11 -12.67 -4.65
C ALA A 305 -14.83 -13.96 -4.22
N THR A 306 -15.75 -14.45 -5.06
CA THR A 306 -16.44 -15.73 -4.83
C THR A 306 -15.47 -16.92 -4.84
N THR A 307 -14.45 -16.87 -5.70
CA THR A 307 -13.46 -17.94 -5.83
C THR A 307 -12.44 -17.92 -4.68
N TYR A 308 -11.90 -16.75 -4.34
CA TYR A 308 -10.83 -16.60 -3.34
C TYR A 308 -11.36 -16.49 -1.90
N GLY A 309 -12.59 -16.02 -1.71
CA GLY A 309 -13.22 -15.87 -0.40
C GLY A 309 -13.71 -17.17 0.22
N ARG A 310 -13.59 -18.29 -0.51
CA ARG A 310 -13.96 -19.63 -0.05
C ARG A 310 -12.73 -20.38 0.45
N GLU A 311 -12.92 -21.18 1.50
CA GLU A 311 -11.92 -22.21 1.81
C GLU A 311 -11.80 -23.15 0.60
N PRO A 312 -10.58 -23.42 0.11
CA PRO A 312 -10.40 -24.43 -0.91
C PRO A 312 -10.98 -25.74 -0.38
N LEU A 313 -11.89 -26.38 -1.13
CA LEU A 313 -12.38 -27.74 -0.86
C LEU A 313 -11.27 -28.82 -0.81
N LEU A 314 -10.00 -28.40 -0.92
CA LEU A 314 -8.79 -29.21 -0.85
C LEU A 314 -8.55 -29.87 0.52
N ALA A 315 -9.23 -29.43 1.60
CA ALA A 315 -9.13 -30.11 2.90
C ALA A 315 -9.71 -31.54 2.87
N ALA A 316 -10.51 -31.89 1.85
CA ALA A 316 -11.12 -33.21 1.68
C ALA A 316 -10.85 -33.80 0.28
N MET A 317 -9.61 -33.71 -0.23
CA MET A 317 -9.27 -34.47 -1.45
C MET A 317 -9.43 -35.98 -1.18
N PRO A 318 -10.19 -36.72 -2.01
CA PRO A 318 -10.25 -38.18 -1.90
C PRO A 318 -8.83 -38.76 -2.10
N LYS A 319 -8.40 -39.66 -1.21
CA LYS A 319 -7.15 -40.42 -1.41
C LYS A 319 -7.34 -41.36 -2.59
N VAL A 320 -6.89 -40.95 -3.78
CA VAL A 320 -6.89 -41.82 -4.96
C VAL A 320 -5.50 -42.46 -5.10
N HIS A 321 -5.46 -43.79 -5.02
CA HIS A 321 -4.31 -44.57 -5.48
C HIS A 321 -4.24 -44.48 -7.01
N SER A 322 -3.20 -43.84 -7.55
CA SER A 322 -3.02 -43.66 -9.00
C SER A 322 -1.91 -44.55 -9.54
N ASN A 323 -2.14 -45.09 -10.75
CA ASN A 323 -1.07 -45.52 -11.66
C ASN A 323 -0.79 -44.40 -12.67
N ALA A 324 0.49 -44.26 -13.00
CA ALA A 324 1.17 -43.08 -13.53
C ALA A 324 0.82 -42.70 -14.99
N GLY A 325 0.97 -41.40 -15.31
CA GLY A 325 1.09 -40.90 -16.68
C GLY A 325 0.44 -39.55 -16.91
N ASP A 326 -0.88 -39.53 -17.11
CA ASP A 326 -1.60 -38.39 -17.72
C ASP A 326 -2.52 -37.64 -16.74
N SER A 327 -2.47 -38.00 -15.46
CA SER A 327 -3.54 -37.68 -14.51
C SER A 327 -3.40 -36.29 -13.85
N ALA A 328 -2.19 -35.76 -13.66
CA ALA A 328 -2.00 -34.52 -12.89
C ALA A 328 -2.62 -33.29 -13.58
N THR A 329 -2.42 -33.12 -14.88
CA THR A 329 -2.99 -31.99 -15.64
C THR A 329 -4.51 -32.08 -15.75
N ALA A 330 -5.05 -33.30 -15.93
CA ALA A 330 -6.49 -33.53 -15.95
C ALA A 330 -7.13 -33.31 -14.57
N ILE A 331 -6.46 -33.71 -13.49
CA ILE A 331 -6.90 -33.46 -12.11
C ILE A 331 -6.93 -31.95 -11.84
N ILE A 332 -5.84 -31.23 -12.13
CA ILE A 332 -5.77 -29.78 -11.92
C ILE A 332 -6.83 -29.05 -12.75
N ALA A 333 -7.00 -29.44 -14.02
CA ALA A 333 -8.02 -28.87 -14.90
C ALA A 333 -9.44 -29.17 -14.38
N SER A 334 -9.71 -30.38 -13.89
CA SER A 334 -11.01 -30.75 -13.32
C SER A 334 -11.29 -30.01 -12.01
N ALA A 335 -10.30 -29.87 -11.13
CA ALA A 335 -10.43 -29.15 -9.87
C ALA A 335 -10.63 -27.65 -10.09
N ALA A 336 -9.89 -27.05 -11.03
CA ALA A 336 -10.08 -25.67 -11.43
C ALA A 336 -11.45 -25.45 -12.08
N ALA A 337 -11.89 -26.36 -12.96
CA ALA A 337 -13.21 -26.30 -13.58
C ALA A 337 -14.33 -26.44 -12.54
N MET A 338 -14.19 -27.36 -11.56
CA MET A 338 -15.16 -27.52 -10.48
C MET A 338 -15.21 -26.29 -9.57
N ALA A 339 -14.07 -25.66 -9.26
CA ALA A 339 -14.06 -24.43 -8.47
C ALA A 339 -14.75 -23.27 -9.21
N VAL A 340 -14.54 -23.16 -10.52
CA VAL A 340 -15.20 -22.16 -11.37
C VAL A 340 -16.69 -22.45 -11.51
N VAL A 341 -17.09 -23.70 -11.73
CA VAL A 341 -18.50 -24.11 -11.82
C VAL A 341 -19.22 -23.89 -10.49
N ALA A 342 -18.63 -24.26 -9.36
CA ALA A 342 -19.19 -24.00 -8.04
C ALA A 342 -19.27 -22.49 -7.71
N ALA A 343 -18.36 -21.67 -8.26
CA ALA A 343 -18.45 -20.22 -8.18
C ALA A 343 -19.60 -19.69 -9.05
N CYS A 344 -19.76 -20.18 -10.28
CA CYS A 344 -20.84 -19.81 -11.19
C CYS A 344 -22.23 -20.25 -10.68
N GLU A 345 -22.36 -21.47 -10.16
CA GLU A 345 -23.61 -22.01 -9.61
C GLU A 345 -24.05 -21.26 -8.36
N ALA A 346 -23.10 -20.82 -7.52
CA ALA A 346 -23.42 -19.98 -6.37
C ALA A 346 -23.76 -18.53 -6.72
N VAL A 347 -23.39 -18.07 -7.91
CA VAL A 347 -23.90 -16.80 -8.44
C VAL A 347 -25.33 -16.97 -8.95
N GLN A 348 -25.76 -18.20 -9.31
CA GLN A 348 -27.06 -18.49 -9.92
C GLN A 348 -28.14 -19.00 -8.94
N ASN A 349 -27.77 -19.71 -7.87
CA ASN A 349 -28.74 -20.26 -6.91
C ASN A 349 -29.03 -19.27 -5.77
N THR A 350 -30.25 -18.74 -5.76
CA THR A 350 -30.88 -17.89 -4.74
C THR A 350 -31.31 -18.66 -3.48
N ALA A 351 -30.60 -19.71 -3.10
CA ALA A 351 -30.91 -20.50 -1.90
C ALA A 351 -29.96 -20.13 -0.75
N GLU A 352 -30.56 -19.74 0.37
CA GLU A 352 -29.96 -19.41 1.67
C GLU A 352 -29.22 -20.60 2.32
N GLU A 353 -28.24 -21.20 1.65
CA GLU A 353 -27.16 -21.89 2.32
C GLU A 353 -25.93 -20.99 2.23
N THR A 354 -25.82 -20.10 3.23
CA THR A 354 -24.64 -19.25 3.47
C THR A 354 -23.44 -20.15 3.80
N LEU A 355 -22.85 -20.75 2.78
CA LEU A 355 -21.48 -21.27 2.83
C LEU A 355 -20.59 -20.06 3.13
N LYS A 356 -20.25 -19.95 4.43
CA LYS A 356 -19.67 -18.80 5.12
C LYS A 356 -18.32 -18.43 4.53
N GLY A 357 -18.33 -17.65 3.45
CA GLY A 357 -17.14 -17.05 2.87
C GLY A 357 -16.52 -16.02 3.81
N LYS A 358 -15.22 -15.78 3.66
CA LYS A 358 -14.44 -14.81 4.45
C LYS A 358 -14.93 -13.36 4.27
N VAL A 359 -15.45 -13.04 3.09
CA VAL A 359 -16.07 -11.74 2.73
C VAL A 359 -17.24 -12.00 1.80
N ASP A 360 -18.29 -11.18 1.88
CA ASP A 360 -19.38 -11.17 0.90
C ASP A 360 -18.87 -10.69 -0.48
N PRO A 361 -18.94 -11.50 -1.54
CA PRO A 361 -18.58 -11.07 -2.89
C PRO A 361 -19.38 -9.87 -3.39
N GLY A 362 -20.63 -9.71 -2.93
CA GLY A 362 -21.48 -8.56 -3.24
C GLY A 362 -20.91 -7.26 -2.68
N MET A 363 -20.30 -7.30 -1.50
CA MET A 363 -19.62 -6.16 -0.90
C MET A 363 -18.35 -5.77 -1.66
N ILE A 364 -17.56 -6.73 -2.14
CA ILE A 364 -16.39 -6.43 -2.99
C ILE A 364 -16.83 -5.75 -4.30
N GLU A 365 -17.89 -6.26 -4.94
CA GLU A 365 -18.50 -5.61 -6.12
C GLU A 365 -18.93 -4.17 -5.81
N ALA A 366 -19.56 -3.93 -4.65
CA ALA A 366 -20.00 -2.61 -4.22
C ALA A 366 -18.83 -1.63 -4.01
N ILE A 367 -17.75 -2.07 -3.35
CA ILE A 367 -16.54 -1.25 -3.17
C ILE A 367 -15.96 -0.84 -4.53
N TYR A 368 -15.90 -1.77 -5.49
CA TYR A 368 -15.44 -1.45 -6.84
C TYR A 368 -16.33 -0.43 -7.54
N LYS A 369 -17.64 -0.67 -7.51
CA LYS A 369 -18.65 0.13 -8.20
C LYS A 369 -18.75 1.55 -7.63
N GLN A 370 -18.74 1.68 -6.32
CA GLN A 370 -19.07 2.92 -5.64
C GLN A 370 -17.82 3.74 -5.30
N LEU A 371 -16.66 3.11 -5.05
CA LEU A 371 -15.44 3.83 -4.68
C LEU A 371 -14.34 3.73 -5.74
N ILE A 372 -13.87 2.53 -6.05
CA ILE A 372 -12.65 2.37 -6.86
C ILE A 372 -12.82 2.93 -8.27
N ILE A 373 -13.92 2.59 -8.95
CA ILE A 373 -14.17 3.07 -10.33
C ILE A 373 -14.39 4.59 -10.35
N PRO A 374 -15.28 5.18 -9.53
CA PRO A 374 -15.47 6.63 -9.46
C PRO A 374 -14.18 7.40 -9.16
N MET A 375 -13.43 7.01 -8.13
CA MET A 375 -12.16 7.69 -7.80
C MET A 375 -11.14 7.58 -8.94
N THR A 376 -11.10 6.46 -9.66
CA THR A 376 -10.23 6.32 -10.85
C THR A 376 -10.67 7.30 -11.94
N LYS A 377 -11.97 7.49 -12.16
CA LYS A 377 -12.47 8.46 -13.15
C LYS A 377 -12.18 9.90 -12.74
N ASP A 378 -12.26 10.24 -11.45
CA ASP A 378 -11.89 11.56 -10.94
C ASP A 378 -10.41 11.87 -11.25
N VAL A 379 -9.53 10.88 -11.02
CA VAL A 379 -8.11 10.97 -11.43
C VAL A 379 -7.97 11.16 -12.94
N GLU A 380 -8.72 10.39 -13.76
CA GLU A 380 -8.67 10.50 -15.22
C GLU A 380 -9.09 11.89 -15.72
N VAL A 381 -10.19 12.44 -15.21
CA VAL A 381 -10.68 13.78 -15.57
C VAL A 381 -9.68 14.84 -15.16
N ALA A 382 -9.23 14.84 -13.90
CA ALA A 382 -8.30 15.83 -13.41
C ALA A 382 -6.96 15.81 -14.17
N TYR A 383 -6.45 14.61 -14.48
CA TYR A 383 -5.27 14.44 -15.31
C TYR A 383 -5.47 15.05 -16.70
N LEU A 384 -6.61 14.80 -17.37
CA LEU A 384 -6.87 15.31 -18.71
C LEU A 384 -6.96 16.84 -18.77
N PHE A 385 -7.59 17.47 -17.77
CA PHE A 385 -7.64 18.93 -17.69
C PHE A 385 -6.24 19.53 -17.63
N MET A 386 -5.42 19.02 -16.71
CA MET A 386 -4.03 19.46 -16.57
C MET A 386 -3.20 19.16 -17.80
N ARG A 387 -3.38 17.97 -18.40
CA ARG A 387 -2.72 17.57 -19.63
C ARG A 387 -3.02 18.50 -20.81
N CYS A 388 -4.20 19.11 -20.83
CA CYS A 388 -4.63 20.11 -21.82
C CYS A 388 -4.29 21.56 -21.41
N GLY A 389 -3.55 21.76 -20.31
CA GLY A 389 -3.07 23.07 -19.85
C GLY A 389 -4.07 23.88 -19.04
N ARG A 390 -5.07 23.24 -18.41
CA ARG A 390 -6.03 23.91 -17.53
C ARG A 390 -6.10 23.26 -16.15
N GLU A 391 -6.45 24.05 -15.14
CA GLU A 391 -6.78 23.51 -13.83
C GLU A 391 -8.06 22.65 -13.91
N PRO A 392 -8.10 21.53 -13.17
CA PRO A 392 -9.30 20.70 -13.11
C PRO A 392 -10.43 21.44 -12.39
N PRO A 393 -11.71 21.16 -12.72
CA PRO A 393 -12.84 21.69 -11.98
C PRO A 393 -12.76 21.26 -10.50
N GLU A 394 -13.26 22.10 -9.60
CA GLU A 394 -13.19 21.87 -8.15
C GLU A 394 -13.76 20.51 -7.74
N GLU A 395 -14.82 20.01 -8.38
CA GLU A 395 -15.41 18.71 -8.05
C GLU A 395 -14.50 17.50 -8.33
N TYR A 396 -13.43 17.68 -9.10
CA TYR A 396 -12.44 16.65 -9.43
C TYR A 396 -11.08 16.92 -8.79
N SER A 397 -10.96 17.87 -7.86
CA SER A 397 -9.70 18.16 -7.17
C SER A 397 -9.27 17.01 -6.24
N CYS A 398 -8.01 17.02 -5.81
CA CYS A 398 -7.44 15.94 -4.99
C CYS A 398 -7.92 15.92 -3.53
N ASP A 399 -8.78 16.85 -3.12
CA ASP A 399 -9.38 16.97 -1.79
C ASP A 399 -10.86 16.58 -1.72
N ARG A 400 -11.52 16.28 -2.86
CA ARG A 400 -12.90 15.77 -2.89
C ARG A 400 -13.16 14.73 -3.99
N MET A 401 -14.27 14.00 -3.86
CA MET A 401 -14.81 13.12 -4.91
C MET A 401 -15.96 13.82 -5.64
N SER A 402 -16.12 13.51 -6.93
CA SER A 402 -17.24 13.99 -7.74
C SER A 402 -18.57 13.34 -7.32
N LEU A 403 -18.52 12.08 -6.90
CA LEU A 403 -19.66 11.32 -6.39
C LEU A 403 -19.56 11.19 -4.87
N ASP A 404 -20.58 11.70 -4.16
CA ASP A 404 -20.65 11.54 -2.71
C ASP A 404 -21.14 10.14 -2.34
N VAL A 405 -20.24 9.37 -1.72
CA VAL A 405 -20.51 8.02 -1.24
C VAL A 405 -20.47 8.05 0.28
N VAL A 406 -21.63 7.85 0.90
CA VAL A 406 -21.81 7.91 2.35
C VAL A 406 -22.02 6.53 2.98
N GLU A 407 -22.40 5.54 2.19
CA GLU A 407 -22.64 4.16 2.65
C GLU A 407 -22.27 3.17 1.54
N LEU A 408 -21.82 1.98 1.93
CA LEU A 408 -21.54 0.87 1.01
C LEU A 408 -22.64 -0.18 1.11
N GLU A 409 -23.55 -0.16 0.14
CA GLU A 409 -24.62 -1.16 0.06
C GLU A 409 -24.29 -2.20 -1.02
N PRO A 410 -24.35 -3.51 -0.69
CA PRO A 410 -24.25 -4.56 -1.70
C PRO A 410 -25.46 -4.47 -2.65
N ARG A 411 -25.26 -4.85 -3.91
CA ARG A 411 -26.33 -4.83 -4.92
C ARG A 411 -27.48 -5.75 -4.46
N LYS A 412 -28.62 -5.18 -4.07
CA LYS A 412 -29.87 -5.94 -3.87
C LYS A 412 -30.23 -6.58 -5.20
N ILE A 413 -30.09 -7.90 -5.29
CA ILE A 413 -30.50 -8.67 -6.47
C ILE A 413 -32.02 -8.76 -6.33
N SER A 414 -32.73 -7.95 -7.12
CA SER A 414 -34.20 -7.97 -7.23
C SER A 414 -34.69 -9.21 -7.97
#